data_AF-A0A352XP23-F1
#
_entry.id   AF-A0A352XP23-F1
#
_cell.length_a   1.000
_cell.length_b   1.000
_cell.length_c   1.000
_cell.angle_alpha   90.00
_cell.angle_beta   90.00
_cell.angle_gamma   90.00
#
_symmetry.space_group_name_H-M   'P 1'
#
loop_
_entity.id
_entity.type
_entity.pdbx_description
1 polymer ?
#
loop_
_entity_poly.entity_id
_entity_poly.type
_entity_poly.pdbx_seq_one_letter_code
_entity_poly.pdbx_strand_id
1 'polypeptide(L)'
;MQRRNFLHNSLLTAAAISAARPLFAQSAKSPYLSDLGIQLYTLRNEIAKDVNTTIKTVAAAGYKQVEMYGFPNCDAMVKAVRDSGLALNSSHFEWDSVVNPKDDSYSDFSKILDKAKEIGLKHLVIPYL
;
A
#
# COMPACT_ATOMS: atom_id res chain seq x y z
N MET A 1 -4.03 -16.68 -55.95
CA MET A 1 -3.25 -17.04 -54.74
C MET A 1 -3.29 -18.56 -54.55
N GLN A 2 -2.16 -19.20 -54.28
CA GLN A 2 -2.07 -20.65 -54.08
C GLN A 2 -2.49 -21.02 -52.65
N ARG A 3 -3.51 -21.89 -52.47
CA ARG A 3 -4.05 -22.31 -51.15
C ARG A 3 -2.96 -22.81 -50.18
N ARG A 4 -1.95 -23.50 -50.71
CA ARG A 4 -0.80 -24.00 -49.93
C ARG A 4 0.04 -22.88 -49.33
N ASN A 5 0.26 -21.79 -50.07
CA ASN A 5 1.05 -20.65 -49.59
C ASN A 5 0.28 -19.87 -48.52
N PHE A 6 -1.04 -19.79 -48.65
CA PHE A 6 -1.90 -19.18 -47.62
C PHE A 6 -1.79 -19.94 -46.30
N LEU A 7 -1.93 -21.27 -46.33
CA LEU A 7 -1.82 -22.12 -45.13
C LEU A 7 -0.45 -22.02 -44.46
N HIS A 8 0.64 -22.07 -45.24
CA HIS A 8 2.00 -21.90 -44.73
C HIS A 8 2.19 -20.54 -44.04
N ASN A 9 1.76 -19.47 -44.70
CA ASN A 9 1.94 -18.11 -44.17
C ASN A 9 1.10 -17.87 -42.93
N SER A 10 -0.13 -18.40 -42.88
CA SER A 10 -0.98 -18.33 -41.68
C SER A 10 -0.36 -19.07 -40.49
N LEU A 11 0.20 -20.26 -40.71
CA LEU A 11 0.88 -21.03 -39.66
C LEU A 11 2.13 -20.31 -39.14
N LEU A 12 2.95 -19.78 -40.05
CA LEU A 12 4.16 -19.00 -39.71
C LEU A 12 3.82 -17.75 -38.92
N THR A 13 2.73 -17.06 -39.28
CA THR A 13 2.28 -15.85 -38.58
C THR A 13 1.77 -16.17 -37.18
N ALA A 14 0.99 -17.24 -37.02
CA ALA A 14 0.51 -17.69 -35.70
C ALA A 14 1.67 -18.13 -34.79
N ALA A 15 2.67 -18.83 -35.35
CA ALA A 15 3.89 -19.20 -34.63
C ALA A 15 4.71 -17.97 -34.22
N ALA A 16 4.84 -16.96 -35.10
CA ALA A 16 5.53 -15.71 -34.80
C ALA A 16 4.84 -14.91 -33.68
N ILE A 17 3.50 -14.84 -33.68
CA ILE A 17 2.74 -14.18 -32.60
C ILE A 17 2.86 -14.95 -31.28
N SER A 18 2.85 -16.28 -31.33
CA SER A 18 2.98 -17.13 -30.13
C SER A 18 4.40 -17.10 -29.54
N ALA A 19 5.42 -16.92 -30.38
CA ALA A 19 6.82 -16.75 -29.97
C ALA A 19 7.18 -15.30 -29.65
N ALA A 20 6.36 -14.33 -30.07
CA ALA A 20 6.53 -12.93 -29.69
C ALA A 20 6.30 -12.82 -28.18
N ARG A 21 7.38 -12.53 -27.45
CA ARG A 21 7.25 -12.10 -26.06
C ARG A 21 6.46 -10.80 -26.07
N PRO A 22 5.43 -10.65 -25.22
CA PRO A 22 4.75 -9.37 -25.12
C PRO A 22 5.78 -8.27 -24.80
N LEU A 23 5.80 -7.22 -25.61
CA LEU A 23 6.60 -6.01 -25.40
C LEU A 23 6.04 -5.14 -24.25
N PHE A 24 5.27 -5.72 -23.34
CA PHE A 24 4.85 -5.01 -22.14
C PHE A 24 6.09 -4.79 -21.27
N ALA A 25 6.40 -3.52 -20.98
CA ALA A 25 7.51 -3.10 -20.14
C ALA A 25 7.39 -3.58 -18.67
N GLN A 26 6.30 -4.26 -18.31
CA GLN A 26 6.10 -4.81 -16.99
C GLN A 26 7.07 -5.97 -16.78
N SER A 27 8.17 -5.70 -16.06
CA SER A 27 9.06 -6.73 -15.53
C SER A 27 8.22 -7.78 -14.80
N ALA A 28 8.20 -9.01 -15.33
CA ALA A 28 7.51 -10.11 -14.71
C ALA A 28 8.24 -10.47 -13.41
N LYS A 29 7.61 -10.12 -12.28
CA LYS A 29 8.03 -10.42 -10.89
C LYS A 29 9.11 -9.51 -10.30
N SER A 30 8.81 -8.22 -10.17
CA SER A 30 9.52 -7.40 -9.18
C SER A 30 9.08 -7.82 -7.76
N PRO A 31 10.00 -8.16 -6.84
CA PRO A 31 9.66 -8.45 -5.45
C PRO A 31 9.05 -7.25 -4.72
N TYR A 32 9.20 -6.03 -5.28
CA TYR A 32 8.63 -4.82 -4.68
C TYR A 32 7.12 -4.67 -4.95
N LEU A 33 6.58 -5.34 -5.98
CA LEU A 33 5.15 -5.23 -6.30
C LEU A 33 4.26 -6.06 -5.36
N SER A 34 4.79 -7.12 -4.77
CA SER A 34 4.06 -7.93 -3.78
C SER A 34 3.88 -7.21 -2.44
N ASP A 35 4.72 -6.24 -2.14
CA ASP A 35 4.74 -5.51 -0.87
C ASP A 35 4.58 -3.99 -1.08
N LEU A 36 3.98 -3.57 -2.19
CA LEU A 36 3.85 -2.16 -2.53
C LEU A 36 3.06 -1.40 -1.46
N GLY A 37 3.71 -0.40 -0.86
CA GLY A 37 3.15 0.42 0.21
C GLY A 37 2.90 1.86 -0.21
N ILE A 38 1.98 2.54 0.49
CA ILE A 38 1.77 3.99 0.37
C ILE A 38 1.61 4.63 1.75
N GLN A 39 2.25 5.79 1.94
CA GLN A 39 1.98 6.66 3.09
C GLN A 39 0.74 7.52 2.82
N LEU A 40 -0.31 7.28 3.60
CA LEU A 40 -1.65 7.82 3.45
C LEU A 40 -1.74 9.35 3.61
N TYR A 41 -0.75 10.01 4.21
CA TYR A 41 -0.72 11.48 4.25
C TYR A 41 -0.67 12.11 2.84
N THR A 42 -0.18 11.35 1.85
CA THR A 42 -0.26 11.69 0.42
C THR A 42 -1.70 11.96 -0.04
N LEU A 43 -2.67 11.26 0.55
CA LEU A 43 -4.09 11.32 0.21
C LEU A 43 -4.94 12.02 1.27
N ARG A 44 -4.32 12.76 2.20
CA ARG A 44 -5.01 13.37 3.36
C ARG A 44 -6.26 14.18 3.01
N ASN A 45 -6.25 14.87 1.85
CA ASN A 45 -7.39 15.68 1.42
C ASN A 45 -8.60 14.82 1.01
N GLU A 46 -8.37 13.67 0.39
CA GLU A 46 -9.44 12.75 0.00
C GLU A 46 -9.89 11.92 1.21
N ILE A 47 -8.97 11.53 2.08
CA ILE A 47 -9.27 10.88 3.36
C ILE A 47 -10.16 11.79 4.23
N ALA A 48 -9.88 13.10 4.26
CA ALA A 48 -10.68 14.07 5.00
C ALA A 48 -12.12 14.19 4.47
N LYS A 49 -12.35 13.90 3.18
CA LYS A 49 -13.70 13.86 2.58
C LYS A 49 -14.39 12.52 2.86
N ASP A 50 -13.70 11.42 2.58
CA ASP A 50 -14.21 10.06 2.77
C ASP A 50 -13.06 9.05 2.89
N VAL A 51 -12.79 8.64 4.13
CA VAL A 51 -11.76 7.63 4.44
C VAL A 51 -12.06 6.26 3.83
N ASN A 52 -13.32 5.81 3.84
CA ASN A 52 -13.66 4.47 3.38
C ASN A 52 -13.50 4.35 1.86
N THR A 53 -14.03 5.33 1.13
CA THR A 53 -13.93 5.35 -0.34
C THR A 53 -12.48 5.52 -0.78
N THR A 54 -11.71 6.39 -0.11
CA THR A 54 -10.30 6.61 -0.44
C THR A 54 -9.47 5.34 -0.23
N ILE A 55 -9.62 4.66 0.92
CA ILE A 55 -8.83 3.45 1.21
C ILE A 55 -9.22 2.27 0.32
N LYS A 56 -10.51 2.11 -0.02
CA LYS A 56 -10.94 1.13 -1.03
C LYS A 56 -10.30 1.40 -2.40
N THR A 57 -10.19 2.67 -2.77
CA THR A 57 -9.53 3.09 -4.02
C THR A 57 -8.04 2.76 -4.00
N VAL A 58 -7.36 2.94 -2.86
CA VAL A 58 -5.95 2.54 -2.68
C VAL A 58 -5.78 1.03 -2.88
N ALA A 59 -6.65 0.21 -2.29
CA ALA A 59 -6.62 -1.24 -2.48
C ALA A 59 -6.87 -1.62 -3.96
N ALA A 60 -7.87 -0.99 -4.59
CA ALA A 60 -8.20 -1.22 -6.00
C ALA A 60 -7.06 -0.79 -6.96
N ALA A 61 -6.30 0.24 -6.59
CA ALA A 61 -5.12 0.69 -7.34
C ALA A 61 -3.93 -0.29 -7.27
N GLY A 62 -4.01 -1.33 -6.42
CA GLY A 62 -3.04 -2.42 -6.37
C GLY A 62 -2.03 -2.35 -5.22
N TYR A 63 -2.10 -1.34 -4.35
CA TYR A 63 -1.32 -1.29 -3.12
C TYR A 63 -1.67 -2.48 -2.21
N LYS A 64 -0.68 -2.92 -1.43
CA LYS A 64 -0.76 -4.10 -0.57
C LYS A 64 -0.70 -3.76 0.92
N GLN A 65 -0.04 -2.65 1.23
CA GLN A 65 0.08 -2.14 2.58
C GLN A 65 0.02 -0.62 2.62
N VAL A 66 -0.22 -0.09 3.81
CA VAL A 66 -0.27 1.34 4.03
C VAL A 66 0.50 1.73 5.29
N GLU A 67 1.01 2.96 5.27
CA GLU A 67 1.47 3.67 6.45
C GLU A 67 0.46 4.76 6.79
N MET A 68 -0.06 4.76 8.02
CA MET A 68 -1.04 5.75 8.48
C MET A 68 -0.37 7.04 8.98
N TYR A 69 -1.20 8.02 9.33
CA TYR A 69 -0.81 9.23 10.05
C TYR A 69 -1.83 9.57 11.14
N GLY A 70 -1.42 10.44 12.06
CA GLY A 70 -2.28 10.91 13.16
C GLY A 70 -2.45 9.89 14.29
N PHE A 71 -1.58 8.87 14.37
CA PHE A 71 -1.62 7.87 15.43
C PHE A 71 -1.27 8.51 16.78
N PRO A 72 -2.00 8.21 17.87
CA PRO A 72 -2.97 7.12 18.05
C PRO A 72 -4.41 7.42 17.60
N ASN A 73 -4.74 8.64 17.17
CA ASN A 73 -6.11 9.11 16.95
C ASN A 73 -6.64 8.85 15.52
N CYS A 74 -6.48 7.62 15.02
CA CYS A 74 -6.76 7.29 13.62
C CYS A 74 -7.65 6.03 13.45
N ASP A 75 -8.55 5.74 14.40
CA ASP A 75 -9.33 4.48 14.42
C ASP A 75 -10.22 4.28 13.18
N ALA A 76 -10.78 5.36 12.63
CA ALA A 76 -11.54 5.29 11.38
C ALA A 76 -10.68 4.79 10.21
N MET A 77 -9.41 5.21 10.15
CA MET A 77 -8.46 4.76 9.14
C MET A 77 -8.04 3.31 9.37
N VAL A 78 -7.76 2.92 10.62
CA VAL A 78 -7.46 1.52 10.99
C VAL A 78 -8.58 0.60 10.52
N LYS A 79 -9.83 0.97 10.79
CA LYS A 79 -10.99 0.18 10.38
C LYS A 79 -11.08 0.07 8.85
N ALA A 80 -11.02 1.20 8.14
CA ALA A 80 -11.14 1.24 6.69
C ALA A 80 -10.06 0.39 5.98
N VAL A 81 -8.83 0.44 6.50
CA VAL A 81 -7.68 -0.34 5.98
C VAL A 81 -7.91 -1.84 6.15
N ARG A 82 -8.32 -2.27 7.34
CA ARG A 82 -8.63 -3.69 7.61
C ARG A 82 -9.79 -4.20 6.77
N ASP A 83 -10.88 -3.43 6.69
CA ASP A 83 -12.04 -3.78 5.89
C ASP A 83 -11.70 -3.90 4.39
N SER A 84 -10.68 -3.18 3.93
CA SER A 84 -10.21 -3.21 2.54
C SER A 84 -9.16 -4.29 2.27
N GLY A 85 -8.81 -5.12 3.26
CA GLY A 85 -7.84 -6.21 3.12
C GLY A 85 -6.39 -5.76 2.95
N LEU A 86 -6.08 -4.50 3.27
CA LEU A 86 -4.73 -3.96 3.22
C LEU A 86 -3.96 -4.28 4.50
N ALA A 87 -2.67 -4.55 4.37
CA ALA A 87 -1.80 -4.71 5.52
C ALA A 87 -1.49 -3.35 6.18
N LEU A 88 -1.44 -3.36 7.50
CA LEU A 88 -1.18 -2.18 8.31
C LEU A 88 0.05 -2.40 9.18
N ASN A 89 1.22 -2.00 8.66
CA ASN A 89 2.51 -2.31 9.29
C ASN A 89 3.20 -1.11 9.94
N SER A 90 2.84 0.11 9.56
CA SER A 90 3.53 1.33 9.98
C SER A 90 2.57 2.50 10.21
N SER A 91 2.97 3.46 11.04
CA SER A 91 2.29 4.74 11.18
C SER A 91 3.24 5.85 11.61
N HIS A 92 2.99 7.07 11.11
CA HIS A 92 3.42 8.28 11.79
C HIS A 92 2.62 8.43 13.09
N PHE A 93 3.31 8.72 14.19
CA PHE A 93 2.69 8.89 15.51
C PHE A 93 2.98 10.26 16.11
N GLU A 94 2.30 10.54 17.22
CA GLU A 94 2.50 11.72 18.06
C GLU A 94 3.90 11.70 18.69
N TRP A 95 4.88 12.18 17.92
CA TRP A 95 6.30 12.18 18.27
C TRP A 95 6.63 13.05 19.50
N ASP A 96 5.79 14.05 19.80
CA ASP A 96 5.93 14.90 20.98
C ASP A 96 5.95 14.08 22.29
N SER A 97 5.23 12.96 22.31
CA SER A 97 5.23 12.01 23.44
C SER A 97 6.61 11.42 23.79
N VAL A 98 7.57 11.48 22.86
CA VAL A 98 8.94 10.98 23.04
C VAL A 98 9.93 12.13 23.19
N VAL A 99 9.77 13.23 22.45
CA VAL A 99 10.74 14.34 22.47
C VAL A 99 10.51 15.32 23.61
N ASN A 100 9.25 15.51 24.04
CA ASN A 100 8.83 16.42 25.10
C ASN A 100 7.89 15.67 26.05
N PRO A 101 8.35 14.61 26.72
CA PRO A 101 7.52 13.82 27.60
C PRO A 101 7.01 14.67 28.76
N LYS A 102 5.75 14.48 29.16
CA LYS A 102 5.12 15.19 30.28
C LYS A 102 5.57 14.66 31.65
N ASP A 103 6.17 13.49 31.67
CA ASP A 103 6.65 12.80 32.87
C ASP A 103 7.84 11.91 32.53
N ASP A 104 8.69 11.65 33.54
CA ASP A 104 9.92 10.85 33.40
C ASP A 104 9.64 9.37 33.03
N SER A 105 8.39 8.91 33.18
CA SER A 105 7.98 7.54 32.87
C SER A 105 7.48 7.37 31.43
N TYR A 106 7.44 8.45 30.63
CA TYR A 106 6.94 8.43 29.25
C TYR A 106 5.52 7.82 29.16
N SER A 107 4.62 8.19 30.08
CA SER A 107 3.32 7.53 30.20
C SER A 107 2.47 7.63 28.94
N ASP A 108 2.50 8.76 28.24
CA ASP A 108 1.76 8.96 26.98
C ASP A 108 2.34 8.10 25.84
N PHE A 109 3.67 7.99 25.74
CA PHE A 109 4.30 7.11 24.76
C PHE A 109 4.03 5.62 25.06
N SER A 110 4.01 5.22 26.33
CA SER A 110 3.65 3.85 26.72
C SER A 110 2.24 3.47 26.25
N LYS A 111 1.25 4.36 26.38
CA LYS A 111 -0.11 4.15 25.84
C LYS A 111 -0.12 4.01 24.32
N ILE A 112 0.72 4.79 23.63
CA ILE A 112 0.90 4.70 22.17
C ILE A 112 1.46 3.33 21.79
N LEU A 113 2.47 2.83 22.52
CA LEU A 113 3.02 1.49 22.30
C LEU A 113 1.99 0.37 22.53
N ASP A 114 1.21 0.47 23.60
CA ASP A 114 0.15 -0.51 23.90
C ASP A 114 -0.89 -0.56 22.77
N LYS A 115 -1.36 0.60 22.32
CA LYS A 115 -2.30 0.68 21.19
C LYS A 115 -1.66 0.18 19.89
N ALA A 116 -0.39 0.49 19.65
CA ALA A 116 0.33 0.04 18.46
C ALA A 116 0.44 -1.49 18.43
N LYS A 117 0.68 -2.10 19.59
CA LYS A 117 0.71 -3.56 19.77
C LYS A 117 -0.67 -4.19 19.55
N GLU A 118 -1.73 -3.59 20.09
CA GLU A 118 -3.11 -4.04 19.86
C GLU A 118 -3.47 -4.04 18.37
N ILE A 119 -3.09 -2.98 17.66
CA ILE A 119 -3.32 -2.84 16.22
C ILE A 119 -2.33 -3.71 15.40
N GLY A 120 -1.23 -4.18 16.00
CA GLY A 120 -0.24 -5.00 15.32
C GLY A 120 0.68 -4.19 14.39
N LEU A 121 0.91 -2.91 14.69
CA LEU A 121 1.92 -2.11 14.01
C LEU A 121 3.32 -2.67 14.33
N LYS A 122 4.18 -2.72 13.30
CA LYS A 122 5.58 -3.13 13.43
C LYS A 122 6.54 -1.95 13.50
N HIS A 123 6.10 -0.80 12.96
CA HIS A 123 6.90 0.41 12.90
C HIS A 123 6.09 1.60 13.40
N LEU A 124 6.69 2.37 14.30
CA LEU A 124 6.24 3.70 14.69
C LEU A 124 7.31 4.67 14.22
N VAL A 125 6.90 5.61 13.38
CA VAL A 125 7.81 6.50 12.67
C VAL A 125 7.59 7.92 13.17
N ILE A 126 8.67 8.59 13.56
CA ILE A 126 8.69 10.04 13.79
C ILE A 126 8.86 10.70 12.41
N PRO A 127 7.83 11.32 11.83
CA PRO A 127 7.99 12.01 10.56
C PRO A 127 8.77 13.30 10.74
N TYR A 128 9.64 13.60 9.79
CA TYR A 128 10.17 14.95 9.61
C TYR A 128 9.27 15.66 8.59
N LEU A 129 8.53 16.68 9.04
CA LEU A 129 7.72 17.56 8.20
C LEU A 129 8.16 19.01 8.40
#